data_AF-A0A4R1WT67-F1
#
_entry.id   AF-A0A4R1WT67-F1
#
_cell.length_a   1.000
_cell.length_b   1.000
_cell.length_c   1.000
_cell.angle_alpha   90.00
_cell.angle_beta   90.00
_cell.angle_gamma   90.00
#
_symmetry.space_group_name_H-M   'P 1'
#
loop_
_entity.id
_entity.type
_entity.pdbx_description
1 polymer ?
#
loop_
_entity_poly.entity_id
_entity_poly.type
_entity_poly.pdbx_seq_one_letter_code
_entity_poly.pdbx_strand_id
1 'polypeptide(L)'
;MAEFSLVAIDGAKLELPSLTNALAGARNAVPGLKIGIEEFEVLIRTDEVAVVQFLERHSVGSLRRVTAVLVPDPSARYGVRWSSVHETPVLRARGTCESGGMPRTIATNTKVDTDALLEFVRPRHHMLLITRRADGTPQASPVSGGVDEQGRIVISSYPERAKSTNVKRDAHTSVVVLSDDWNGPWVQVDGAGEVIELPDAVEPLVDYFRSISGEHPDWDEYREAMVKQGKCLIRITPERWGPVATGGFPARLAD
;
A
#
# COMPACT_ATOMS: atom_id res chain seq x y z
N MET A 1 35.77 25.67 8.23
CA MET A 1 35.40 24.44 7.50
C MET A 1 33.92 24.20 7.76
N ALA A 2 33.06 24.19 6.74
CA ALA A 2 31.66 23.81 6.98
C ALA A 2 31.58 22.29 7.04
N GLU A 3 31.15 21.78 8.18
CA GLU A 3 30.95 20.36 8.47
C GLU A 3 29.76 19.84 7.64
N PHE A 4 29.96 18.74 6.91
CA PHE A 4 28.91 18.16 6.09
C PHE A 4 27.90 17.43 6.98
N SER A 5 26.61 17.68 6.76
CA SER A 5 25.52 16.92 7.37
C SER A 5 24.45 16.51 6.37
N LEU A 6 23.89 15.32 6.57
CA LEU A 6 22.73 14.79 5.85
C LEU A 6 21.57 14.60 6.82
N VAL A 7 20.38 15.06 6.49
CA VAL A 7 19.14 14.68 7.18
C VAL A 7 18.39 13.70 6.29
N ALA A 8 18.30 12.44 6.74
CA ALA A 8 17.66 11.36 6.01
C ALA A 8 16.13 11.42 6.14
N ILE A 9 15.44 10.60 5.33
CA ILE A 9 13.97 10.55 5.24
C ILE A 9 13.26 10.19 6.56
N ASP A 10 13.96 9.53 7.49
CA ASP A 10 13.46 9.19 8.84
C ASP A 10 13.71 10.32 9.85
N GLY A 11 14.27 11.46 9.39
CA GLY A 11 14.64 12.61 10.22
C GLY A 11 15.98 12.46 10.93
N ALA A 12 16.70 11.35 10.74
CA ALA A 12 18.00 11.16 11.35
C ALA A 12 19.05 12.09 10.73
N LYS A 13 19.82 12.78 11.57
CA LYS A 13 20.98 13.56 11.16
C LYS A 13 22.22 12.65 11.11
N LEU A 14 22.85 12.58 9.96
CA LEU A 14 24.06 11.81 9.69
C LEU A 14 25.21 12.78 9.38
N GLU A 15 26.30 12.67 10.15
CA GLU A 15 27.55 13.37 9.88
C GLU A 15 28.42 12.57 8.90
N LEU A 16 29.36 13.26 8.23
CA LEU A 16 30.20 12.68 7.17
C LEU A 16 30.87 11.33 7.52
N PRO A 17 31.44 11.11 8.73
CA PRO A 17 32.05 9.83 9.08
C PRO A 17 31.03 8.69 9.13
N SER A 18 29.86 8.94 9.71
CA SER A 18 28.77 7.97 9.82
C SER A 18 28.20 7.62 8.45
N LEU A 19 28.03 8.63 7.58
CA LEU A 19 27.61 8.42 6.21
C LEU A 19 28.63 7.59 5.41
N THR A 20 29.92 7.92 5.54
CA THR A 20 31.00 7.20 4.83
C THR A 20 31.04 5.72 5.26
N ASN A 21 30.90 5.44 6.56
CA ASN A 21 30.82 4.07 7.07
C ASN A 21 29.57 3.32 6.56
N ALA A 22 28.42 3.99 6.53
CA ALA A 22 27.19 3.42 6.01
C ALA A 22 27.31 3.07 4.51
N LEU A 23 27.88 3.98 3.70
CA LEU A 23 28.11 3.77 2.27
C LEU A 23 29.14 2.67 2.01
N ALA A 24 30.21 2.61 2.80
CA ALA A 24 31.20 1.54 2.72
C ALA A 24 30.61 0.17 3.07
N GLY A 25 29.74 0.11 4.08
CA GLY A 25 29.00 -1.10 4.46
C GLY A 25 27.96 -1.52 3.42
N ALA A 26 27.36 -0.55 2.72
CA ALA A 26 26.34 -0.78 1.70
C ALA A 26 26.89 -1.31 0.35
N ARG A 27 28.22 -1.34 0.13
CA ARG A 27 28.88 -1.92 -1.07
C ARG A 27 28.17 -1.64 -2.41
N ASN A 28 27.84 -0.38 -2.71
CA ASN A 28 27.07 0.00 -3.90
C ASN A 28 25.77 -0.83 -4.04
N ALA A 29 24.99 -0.91 -2.96
CA ALA A 29 23.71 -1.60 -2.90
C ALA A 29 22.71 -0.98 -3.90
N VAL A 30 22.78 -1.47 -5.13
CA VAL A 30 21.74 -2.08 -5.97
C VAL A 30 22.29 -2.01 -7.40
N PRO A 31 22.72 -3.13 -8.01
CA PRO A 31 23.11 -3.17 -9.42
C PRO A 31 22.01 -2.58 -10.31
N GLY A 32 22.32 -1.56 -11.11
CA GLY A 32 21.36 -0.91 -12.00
C GLY A 32 20.56 0.27 -11.40
N LEU A 33 20.88 0.71 -10.18
CA LEU A 33 20.32 1.94 -9.62
C LEU A 33 20.72 3.14 -10.48
N LYS A 34 19.71 3.85 -11.02
CA LYS A 34 19.87 5.15 -11.66
C LYS A 34 19.13 6.18 -10.83
N ILE A 35 19.80 7.27 -10.50
CA ILE A 35 19.21 8.43 -9.85
C ILE A 35 19.00 9.49 -10.93
N GLY A 36 17.74 9.78 -11.23
CA GLY A 36 17.34 10.91 -12.06
C GLY A 36 17.15 12.16 -11.21
N ILE A 37 17.54 13.31 -11.75
CA ILE A 37 17.29 14.63 -11.16
C ILE A 37 16.27 15.34 -12.05
N GLU A 38 15.17 15.78 -11.45
CA GLU A 38 14.07 16.50 -12.08
C GLU A 38 13.75 17.76 -11.25
N GLU A 39 12.95 18.69 -11.80
CA GLU A 39 12.48 19.90 -11.07
C GLU A 39 13.59 20.68 -10.34
N PHE A 40 14.75 20.84 -10.97
CA PHE A 40 15.89 21.54 -10.37
C PHE A 40 15.64 23.05 -10.30
N GLU A 41 15.82 23.61 -9.12
CA GLU A 41 15.65 25.04 -8.82
C GLU A 41 16.79 25.55 -7.96
N VAL A 42 17.24 26.78 -8.23
CA VAL A 42 18.17 27.50 -7.36
C VAL A 42 17.34 28.48 -6.53
N LEU A 43 17.18 28.18 -5.24
CA LEU A 43 16.37 29.00 -4.33
C LEU A 43 17.12 30.28 -3.92
N ILE A 44 18.41 30.14 -3.62
CA ILE A 44 19.29 31.24 -3.19
C ILE A 44 20.63 31.05 -3.88
N ARG A 45 21.21 32.14 -4.38
CA ARG A 45 22.60 32.16 -4.85
C ARG A 45 23.27 33.48 -4.45
N THR A 46 24.37 33.37 -3.74
CA THR A 46 25.29 34.45 -3.41
C THR A 46 26.72 34.03 -3.78
N ASP A 47 27.68 34.91 -3.56
CA ASP A 47 29.10 34.60 -3.72
C ASP A 47 29.63 33.62 -2.66
N GLU A 48 28.86 33.35 -1.60
CA GLU A 48 29.27 32.50 -0.47
C GLU A 48 28.49 31.18 -0.40
N VAL A 49 27.27 31.13 -0.96
CA VAL A 49 26.40 29.96 -0.84
C VAL A 49 25.42 29.87 -2.00
N ALA A 50 25.10 28.65 -2.40
CA ALA A 50 23.95 28.34 -3.21
C ALA A 50 23.05 27.33 -2.49
N VAL A 51 21.75 27.62 -2.40
CA VAL A 51 20.75 26.67 -1.93
C VAL A 51 19.96 26.20 -3.14
N VAL A 52 20.00 24.91 -3.40
CA VAL A 52 19.31 24.29 -4.54
C VAL A 52 18.28 23.30 -4.04
N GLN A 53 17.19 23.17 -4.78
CA GLN A 53 16.17 22.18 -4.55
C GLN A 53 15.97 21.37 -5.83
N PHE A 54 15.79 20.06 -5.71
CA PHE A 54 15.48 19.21 -6.85
C PHE A 54 14.73 17.96 -6.43
N LEU A 55 14.10 17.29 -7.39
CA LEU A 55 13.44 16.02 -7.21
C LEU A 55 14.37 14.88 -7.64
N GLU A 56 14.68 13.98 -6.72
CA GLU A 56 15.40 12.74 -7.01
C GLU A 56 14.42 11.60 -7.29
N ARG A 57 14.63 10.93 -8.43
CA ARG A 57 13.90 9.72 -8.82
C ARG A 57 14.85 8.54 -8.85
N HIS A 58 14.61 7.57 -7.99
CA HIS A 58 15.34 6.30 -8.06
C HIS A 58 14.63 5.37 -9.05
N SER A 59 15.39 4.68 -9.90
CA SER A 59 14.85 3.68 -10.84
C SER A 59 14.06 2.55 -10.19
N VAL A 60 14.21 2.36 -8.87
CA VAL A 60 13.53 1.35 -8.04
C VAL A 60 12.32 1.93 -7.28
N GLY A 61 11.74 3.04 -7.76
CA GLY A 61 10.38 3.46 -7.39
C GLY A 61 10.24 4.44 -6.21
N SER A 62 11.32 5.09 -5.75
CA SER A 62 11.22 6.15 -4.72
C SER A 62 11.44 7.55 -5.30
N LEU A 63 10.70 8.53 -4.74
CA LEU A 63 10.78 9.95 -5.06
C LEU A 63 11.10 10.75 -3.79
N ARG A 64 12.08 11.65 -3.89
CA ARG A 64 12.53 12.47 -2.76
C ARG A 64 12.72 13.92 -3.21
N ARG A 65 12.24 14.86 -2.41
CA ARG A 65 12.56 16.28 -2.57
C ARG A 65 13.84 16.51 -1.80
N VAL A 66 14.87 16.99 -2.48
CA VAL A 66 16.18 17.24 -1.91
C VAL A 66 16.41 18.73 -1.86
N THR A 67 16.77 19.25 -0.69
CA THR A 67 17.31 20.60 -0.53
C THR A 67 18.77 20.49 -0.15
N ALA A 68 19.64 21.11 -0.94
CA ALA A 68 21.08 21.04 -0.75
C ALA A 68 21.70 22.44 -0.62
N VAL A 69 22.62 22.58 0.32
CA VAL A 69 23.43 23.77 0.51
C VAL A 69 24.80 23.49 -0.08
N LEU A 70 25.18 24.28 -1.08
CA LEU A 70 26.46 24.24 -1.76
C LEU A 70 27.25 25.49 -1.39
N VAL A 71 28.55 25.34 -1.17
CA VAL A 71 29.44 26.46 -0.90
C VAL A 71 30.59 26.45 -1.91
N PRO A 72 31.08 27.63 -2.36
CA PRO A 72 32.19 27.71 -3.29
C PRO A 72 33.42 26.98 -2.75
N ASP A 73 34.04 26.20 -3.63
CA ASP A 73 35.30 25.53 -3.38
C ASP A 73 36.03 25.37 -4.71
N PRO A 74 37.02 26.23 -5.02
CA PRO A 74 37.79 26.16 -6.26
C PRO A 74 38.54 24.83 -6.46
N SER A 75 38.76 24.07 -5.39
CA SER A 75 39.43 22.76 -5.45
C SER A 75 38.47 21.61 -5.78
N ALA A 76 37.16 21.83 -5.66
CA ALA A 76 36.16 20.82 -5.97
C ALA A 76 35.89 20.73 -7.48
N ARG A 77 35.50 19.53 -7.94
CA ARG A 77 35.28 19.18 -9.35
C ARG A 77 34.42 20.18 -10.14
N TYR A 78 33.44 20.82 -9.49
CA TYR A 78 32.52 21.78 -10.11
C TYR A 78 32.60 23.18 -9.48
N GLY A 79 33.69 23.49 -8.79
CA GLY A 79 33.87 24.79 -8.11
C GLY A 79 33.01 24.98 -6.87
N VAL A 80 32.31 23.94 -6.43
CA VAL A 80 31.44 23.93 -5.24
C VAL A 80 31.56 22.62 -4.49
N ARG A 81 31.40 22.67 -3.17
CA ARG A 81 31.28 21.50 -2.31
C ARG A 81 29.92 21.46 -1.62
N TRP A 82 29.46 20.25 -1.32
CA TRP A 82 28.23 20.03 -0.56
C TRP A 82 28.48 20.35 0.92
N SER A 83 27.65 21.21 1.49
CA SER A 83 27.69 21.56 2.91
C SER A 83 26.58 20.86 3.69
N SER A 84 25.38 20.76 3.14
CA SER A 84 24.33 19.95 3.74
C SER A 84 23.33 19.45 2.70
N VAL A 85 22.70 18.33 3.02
CA VAL A 85 21.62 17.73 2.24
C VAL A 85 20.48 17.39 3.18
N HIS A 86 19.26 17.73 2.79
CA HIS A 86 18.05 17.31 3.48
C HIS A 86 17.13 16.64 2.46
N GLU A 87 16.80 15.39 2.73
CA GLU A 87 15.87 14.61 1.93
C GLU A 87 14.52 14.51 2.62
N THR A 88 13.45 14.78 1.88
CA THR A 88 12.08 14.56 2.34
C THR A 88 11.38 13.62 1.37
N PRO A 89 10.71 12.56 1.86
CA PRO A 89 9.94 11.69 0.98
C PRO A 89 8.86 12.50 0.28
N VAL A 90 8.83 12.45 -1.05
CA VAL A 90 7.70 12.98 -1.81
C VAL A 90 6.69 11.86 -1.89
N LEU A 91 5.78 11.86 -0.92
CA LEU A 91 4.49 11.24 -1.14
C LEU A 91 3.89 11.97 -2.34
N ARG A 92 3.50 11.23 -3.39
CA ARG A 92 2.63 11.83 -4.41
C ARG A 92 1.37 12.27 -3.69
N ALA A 93 1.30 13.55 -3.33
CA ALA A 93 0.05 14.17 -2.95
C ALA A 93 -0.88 13.96 -4.15
N ARG A 94 -2.08 13.44 -3.89
CA ARG A 94 -3.17 13.67 -4.82
C ARG A 94 -3.38 15.18 -4.88
N GLY A 95 -2.99 15.78 -6.01
CA GLY A 95 -3.35 17.13 -6.44
C GLY A 95 -3.04 18.24 -5.44
N THR A 96 -1.97 18.98 -5.66
CA THR A 96 -1.93 20.39 -5.25
C THR A 96 -2.97 21.16 -6.07
N CYS A 97 -3.75 22.02 -5.41
CA CYS A 97 -4.60 23.01 -6.06
C CYS A 97 -3.73 24.04 -6.79
N GLU A 98 -3.24 23.69 -7.98
CA GLU A 98 -2.97 24.68 -9.02
C GLU A 98 -4.18 24.75 -9.92
N SER A 99 -4.56 25.96 -10.32
CA SER A 99 -5.68 26.25 -11.22
C SER A 99 -5.34 25.91 -12.68
N GLY A 100 -4.62 24.80 -12.91
CA GLY A 100 -4.50 24.11 -14.17
C GLY A 100 -5.28 22.80 -14.06
N GLY A 101 -6.30 22.62 -14.88
CA GLY A 101 -7.30 21.56 -14.74
C GLY A 101 -6.70 20.20 -14.39
N MET A 102 -6.99 19.71 -13.18
CA MET A 102 -6.85 18.28 -12.88
C MET A 102 -7.55 17.52 -14.02
N PRO A 103 -6.95 16.47 -14.60
CA PRO A 103 -7.69 15.59 -15.48
C PRO A 103 -8.89 15.11 -14.66
N ARG A 104 -10.09 15.55 -15.06
CA ARG A 104 -11.34 15.25 -14.35
C ARG A 104 -11.65 13.78 -14.61
N THR A 105 -11.02 12.89 -13.84
CA THR A 105 -11.35 11.47 -13.90
C THR A 105 -12.82 11.34 -13.51
N ILE A 106 -13.63 10.88 -14.47
CA ILE A 106 -15.06 10.67 -14.29
C ILE A 106 -15.24 9.45 -13.38
N ALA A 107 -16.01 9.60 -12.30
CA ALA A 107 -16.41 8.47 -11.48
C ALA A 107 -17.21 7.48 -12.33
N THR A 108 -16.75 6.24 -12.42
CA THR A 108 -17.47 5.15 -13.09
C THR A 108 -18.22 4.29 -12.08
N ASN A 109 -19.37 3.77 -12.50
CA ASN A 109 -20.13 2.73 -11.79
C ASN A 109 -20.41 1.62 -12.80
N THR A 110 -19.42 0.77 -13.05
CA THR A 110 -19.53 -0.30 -14.04
C THR A 110 -20.25 -1.48 -13.41
N LYS A 111 -21.43 -1.83 -13.94
CA LYS A 111 -22.11 -3.07 -13.59
C LYS A 111 -21.37 -4.24 -14.23
N VAL A 112 -21.14 -5.29 -13.45
CA VAL A 112 -20.42 -6.49 -13.87
C VAL A 112 -21.24 -7.73 -13.52
N ASP A 113 -21.08 -8.78 -14.32
CA ASP A 113 -21.59 -10.11 -13.99
C ASP A 113 -20.68 -10.82 -12.97
N THR A 114 -21.01 -12.07 -12.63
CA THR A 114 -20.26 -12.85 -11.65
C THR A 114 -18.81 -13.09 -12.07
N ASP A 115 -18.58 -13.43 -13.34
CA ASP A 115 -17.23 -13.78 -13.81
C ASP A 115 -16.32 -12.55 -13.78
N ALA A 116 -16.80 -11.41 -14.26
CA ALA A 116 -16.07 -10.15 -14.20
C ALA A 116 -15.90 -9.63 -12.75
N LEU A 117 -16.84 -9.89 -11.84
CA LEU A 117 -16.64 -9.65 -10.42
C LEU A 117 -15.47 -10.48 -9.87
N LEU A 118 -15.45 -11.78 -10.14
CA LEU A 118 -14.41 -12.66 -9.61
C LEU A 118 -13.03 -12.33 -10.21
N GLU A 119 -12.96 -11.98 -11.49
CA GLU A 119 -11.74 -11.46 -12.14
C GLU A 119 -11.25 -10.18 -11.43
N PHE A 120 -12.17 -9.30 -11.05
CA PHE A 120 -11.84 -8.09 -10.31
C PHE A 120 -11.34 -8.39 -8.88
N VAL A 121 -11.98 -9.31 -8.15
CA VAL A 121 -11.68 -9.55 -6.73
C VAL A 121 -10.42 -10.41 -6.54
N ARG A 122 -10.19 -11.42 -7.38
CA ARG A 122 -9.07 -12.39 -7.23
C ARG A 122 -7.69 -11.77 -6.98
N PRO A 123 -7.24 -10.73 -7.72
CA PRO A 123 -5.92 -10.15 -7.51
C PRO A 123 -5.85 -9.13 -6.36
N ARG A 124 -6.94 -8.92 -5.60
CA ARG A 124 -7.03 -7.87 -4.57
C ARG A 124 -7.19 -8.48 -3.18
N HIS A 125 -6.25 -8.14 -2.30
CA HIS A 125 -6.18 -8.73 -0.96
C HIS A 125 -6.52 -7.75 0.16
N HIS A 126 -6.79 -6.48 -0.13
CA HIS A 126 -7.20 -5.50 0.87
C HIS A 126 -8.72 -5.41 0.94
N MET A 127 -9.29 -5.82 2.08
CA MET A 127 -10.74 -5.85 2.25
C MET A 127 -11.18 -5.24 3.58
N LEU A 128 -12.41 -4.70 3.60
CA LEU A 128 -13.15 -4.37 4.81
C LEU A 128 -14.30 -5.36 4.97
N LEU A 129 -14.21 -6.27 5.93
CA LEU A 129 -15.32 -7.13 6.32
C LEU A 129 -16.22 -6.37 7.30
N ILE A 130 -17.50 -6.26 6.95
CA ILE A 130 -18.56 -5.65 7.75
C ILE A 130 -19.49 -6.77 8.23
N THR A 131 -19.63 -6.86 9.55
CA THR A 131 -20.50 -7.81 10.25
C THR A 131 -21.47 -7.04 11.15
N ARG A 132 -22.44 -7.71 11.76
CA ARG A 132 -23.41 -7.07 12.68
C ARG A 132 -23.07 -7.40 14.14
N ARG A 133 -23.05 -6.41 15.03
CA ARG A 133 -22.95 -6.58 16.48
C ARG A 133 -24.25 -7.19 17.04
N ALA A 134 -24.24 -7.53 18.33
CA ALA A 134 -25.42 -8.09 19.01
C ALA A 134 -26.62 -7.14 19.03
N ASP A 135 -26.37 -5.83 19.01
CA ASP A 135 -27.39 -4.78 18.89
C ASP A 135 -27.81 -4.48 17.43
N GLY A 136 -27.30 -5.25 16.45
CA GLY A 136 -27.57 -5.07 15.03
C GLY A 136 -26.72 -3.99 14.33
N THR A 137 -25.92 -3.21 15.06
CA THR A 137 -25.08 -2.16 14.46
C THR A 137 -23.90 -2.74 13.66
N PRO A 138 -23.43 -2.06 12.60
CA PRO A 138 -22.34 -2.58 11.77
C PRO A 138 -20.97 -2.47 12.45
N GLN A 139 -20.18 -3.54 12.37
CA GLN A 139 -18.78 -3.63 12.80
C GLN A 139 -17.89 -3.89 11.58
N ALA A 140 -17.01 -2.94 11.26
CA ALA A 140 -16.06 -3.06 10.15
C ALA A 140 -14.66 -3.47 10.65
N SER A 141 -14.02 -4.39 9.92
CA SER A 141 -12.66 -4.84 10.18
C SER A 141 -11.82 -4.85 8.90
N PRO A 142 -10.65 -4.21 8.88
CA PRO A 142 -9.63 -4.50 7.88
C PRO A 142 -9.21 -5.98 7.94
N VAL A 143 -9.12 -6.61 6.78
CA VAL A 143 -8.71 -8.00 6.61
C VAL A 143 -7.92 -8.19 5.32
N SER A 144 -7.02 -9.17 5.34
CA SER A 144 -6.53 -9.80 4.12
C SER A 144 -7.50 -10.90 3.70
N GLY A 145 -7.81 -10.96 2.41
CA GLY A 145 -8.75 -11.95 1.86
C GLY A 145 -8.36 -12.40 0.47
N GLY A 146 -8.95 -13.53 0.07
CA GLY A 146 -8.82 -14.08 -1.28
C GLY A 146 -10.13 -14.67 -1.77
N VAL A 147 -10.09 -15.33 -2.92
CA VAL A 147 -11.24 -16.01 -3.51
C VAL A 147 -10.87 -17.47 -3.73
N ASP A 148 -11.67 -18.38 -3.19
CA ASP A 148 -11.46 -19.81 -3.39
C ASP A 148 -11.86 -20.28 -4.81
N GLU A 149 -11.68 -21.56 -5.09
CA GLU A 149 -12.02 -22.15 -6.39
C GLU A 149 -13.53 -22.08 -6.70
N GLN A 150 -14.37 -22.03 -5.66
CA GLN A 150 -15.83 -21.95 -5.79
C GLN A 150 -16.33 -20.49 -5.90
N GLY A 151 -15.43 -19.51 -5.96
CA GLY A 151 -15.79 -18.09 -6.10
C GLY A 151 -16.24 -17.45 -4.78
N ARG A 152 -15.94 -18.06 -3.63
CA ARG A 152 -16.28 -17.53 -2.30
C ARG A 152 -15.12 -16.70 -1.77
N ILE A 153 -15.44 -15.62 -1.06
CA ILE A 153 -14.44 -14.79 -0.40
C ILE A 153 -14.00 -15.48 0.89
N VAL A 154 -12.69 -15.66 1.07
CA VAL A 154 -12.11 -16.39 2.20
C VAL A 154 -11.15 -15.50 2.99
N ILE A 155 -11.25 -15.56 4.32
CA ILE A 155 -10.47 -14.74 5.27
C ILE A 155 -10.00 -15.62 6.42
N SER A 156 -8.69 -15.67 6.66
CA SER A 156 -8.14 -16.29 7.87
C SER A 156 -8.36 -15.39 9.10
N SER A 157 -8.84 -15.98 10.20
CA SER A 157 -9.06 -15.27 11.46
C SER A 157 -8.86 -16.17 12.69
N TYR A 158 -9.35 -15.71 13.84
CA TYR A 158 -9.42 -16.50 15.06
C TYR A 158 -10.88 -16.58 15.57
N PRO A 159 -11.33 -17.71 16.14
CA PRO A 159 -12.71 -17.92 16.57
C PRO A 159 -13.25 -16.87 17.53
N GLU A 160 -12.40 -16.28 18.38
CA GLU A 160 -12.75 -15.32 19.43
C GLU A 160 -12.82 -13.87 18.94
N ARG A 161 -12.45 -13.59 17.69
CA ARG A 161 -12.52 -12.22 17.15
C ARG A 161 -13.96 -11.79 16.99
N ALA A 162 -14.22 -10.50 17.24
CA ALA A 162 -15.55 -9.91 17.10
C ALA A 162 -16.22 -10.26 15.77
N LYS A 163 -15.49 -10.18 14.64
CA LYS A 163 -15.98 -10.56 13.31
C LYS A 163 -16.43 -12.03 13.24
N SER A 164 -15.68 -12.95 13.83
CA SER A 164 -15.99 -14.39 13.86
C SER A 164 -17.22 -14.65 14.72
N THR A 165 -17.26 -14.10 15.93
CA THR A 165 -18.42 -14.19 16.83
C THR A 165 -19.67 -13.57 16.21
N ASN A 166 -19.52 -12.47 15.48
CA ASN A 166 -20.63 -11.82 14.79
C ASN A 166 -21.17 -12.69 13.65
N VAL A 167 -20.31 -13.24 12.79
CA VAL A 167 -20.72 -14.12 11.68
C VAL A 167 -21.40 -15.40 12.18
N LYS A 168 -20.90 -16.03 13.24
CA LYS A 168 -21.54 -17.20 13.85
C LYS A 168 -22.96 -16.91 14.37
N ARG A 169 -23.20 -15.69 14.83
CA ARG A 169 -24.52 -15.25 15.32
C ARG A 169 -25.45 -14.84 14.18
N ASP A 170 -24.92 -14.10 13.21
CA ASP A 170 -25.65 -13.55 12.07
C ASP A 170 -24.79 -13.65 10.82
N ALA A 171 -25.21 -14.51 9.89
CA ALA A 171 -24.50 -14.80 8.65
C ALA A 171 -24.52 -13.63 7.65
N HIS A 172 -25.29 -12.56 7.88
CA HIS A 172 -25.29 -11.43 6.94
C HIS A 172 -23.97 -10.65 7.00
N THR A 173 -23.24 -10.68 5.89
CA THR A 173 -21.96 -9.98 5.74
C THR A 173 -21.93 -9.07 4.54
N SER A 174 -21.11 -8.02 4.62
CA SER A 174 -20.70 -7.21 3.49
C SER A 174 -19.17 -7.13 3.46
N VAL A 175 -18.58 -7.19 2.28
CA VAL A 175 -17.15 -7.06 2.05
C VAL A 175 -16.93 -5.93 1.05
N VAL A 176 -16.14 -4.93 1.43
CA VAL A 176 -15.62 -3.95 0.48
C VAL A 176 -14.23 -4.39 0.05
N VAL A 177 -14.05 -4.68 -1.23
CA VAL A 177 -12.77 -5.06 -1.83
C VAL A 177 -12.13 -3.81 -2.41
N LEU A 178 -10.94 -3.48 -1.93
CA LEU A 178 -10.19 -2.28 -2.29
C LEU A 178 -9.05 -2.63 -3.25
N SER A 179 -8.73 -1.70 -4.16
CA SER A 179 -7.48 -1.75 -4.92
C SER A 179 -6.30 -1.30 -4.07
N ASP A 180 -5.07 -1.55 -4.54
CA ASP A 180 -3.84 -1.14 -3.85
C ASP A 180 -3.69 0.39 -3.77
N ASP A 181 -4.03 1.11 -4.84
CA ASP A 181 -4.24 2.55 -4.73
C ASP A 181 -5.56 2.80 -3.99
N TRP A 182 -5.50 3.64 -2.97
CA TRP A 182 -6.64 4.07 -2.16
C TRP A 182 -7.79 4.69 -2.99
N ASN A 183 -7.52 5.16 -4.21
CA ASN A 183 -8.51 5.73 -5.15
C ASN A 183 -8.79 4.81 -6.33
N GLY A 184 -8.10 3.68 -6.40
CA GLY A 184 -8.35 2.68 -7.41
C GLY A 184 -9.77 2.13 -7.29
N PRO A 185 -10.24 1.38 -8.30
CA PRO A 185 -11.60 0.89 -8.28
C PRO A 185 -11.88 0.00 -7.06
N TRP A 186 -13.13 -0.04 -6.62
CA TRP A 186 -13.57 -0.90 -5.53
C TRP A 186 -14.94 -1.52 -5.84
N VAL A 187 -15.29 -2.57 -5.12
CA VAL A 187 -16.63 -3.16 -5.17
C VAL A 187 -17.07 -3.56 -3.76
N GLN A 188 -18.36 -3.40 -3.47
CA GLN A 188 -18.98 -3.99 -2.30
C GLN A 188 -19.72 -5.26 -2.70
N VAL A 189 -19.48 -6.34 -1.98
CA VAL A 189 -20.13 -7.64 -2.14
C VAL A 189 -20.88 -7.95 -0.85
N ASP A 190 -22.15 -8.31 -0.95
CA ASP A 190 -22.95 -8.80 0.17
C ASP A 190 -23.19 -10.31 -0.01
N GLY A 191 -23.20 -11.04 1.09
CA GLY A 191 -23.42 -12.49 1.04
C GLY A 191 -23.49 -13.15 2.41
N ALA A 192 -23.83 -14.44 2.39
CA ALA A 192 -23.86 -15.28 3.58
C ALA A 192 -22.44 -15.67 4.01
N GLY A 193 -22.09 -15.31 5.23
CA GLY A 193 -20.85 -15.65 5.91
C GLY A 193 -21.02 -16.87 6.81
N GLU A 194 -20.01 -17.72 6.86
CA GLU A 194 -19.87 -18.82 7.81
C GLU A 194 -18.47 -18.82 8.42
N VAL A 195 -18.34 -19.41 9.62
CA VAL A 195 -17.04 -19.62 10.26
C VAL A 195 -16.77 -21.12 10.31
N ILE A 196 -15.70 -21.55 9.67
CA ILE A 196 -15.18 -22.91 9.73
C ILE A 196 -14.08 -22.94 10.80
N GLU A 197 -14.25 -23.80 11.79
CA GLU A 197 -13.29 -23.96 12.88
C GLU A 197 -12.42 -25.21 12.67
N LEU A 198 -11.35 -25.32 13.45
CA LEU A 198 -10.53 -26.53 13.43
C LEU A 198 -11.32 -27.73 13.97
N PRO A 199 -11.08 -28.94 13.46
CA PRO A 199 -10.04 -29.28 12.47
C PRO A 199 -10.42 -28.98 11.00
N ASP A 200 -11.70 -28.77 10.70
CA ASP A 200 -12.20 -28.67 9.32
C ASP A 200 -11.68 -27.44 8.55
N ALA A 201 -11.18 -26.42 9.27
CA ALA A 201 -10.61 -25.21 8.67
C ALA A 201 -9.22 -25.40 8.05
N VAL A 202 -8.51 -26.52 8.29
CA VAL A 202 -7.11 -26.68 7.87
C VAL A 202 -6.94 -26.60 6.34
N GLU A 203 -7.63 -27.44 5.57
CA GLU A 203 -7.53 -27.40 4.10
C GLU A 203 -8.07 -26.08 3.51
N PRO A 204 -9.22 -25.54 3.97
CA PRO A 204 -9.65 -24.22 3.52
C PRO A 204 -8.65 -23.08 3.83
N LEU A 205 -7.85 -23.19 4.90
CA LEU A 205 -6.77 -22.23 5.19
C LEU A 205 -5.58 -22.37 4.24
N VAL A 206 -5.29 -23.59 3.78
CA VAL A 206 -4.31 -23.86 2.72
C VAL A 206 -4.76 -23.20 1.41
N ASP A 207 -6.03 -23.37 1.02
CA ASP A 207 -6.59 -22.74 -0.18
C ASP A 207 -6.62 -21.20 -0.07
N TYR A 208 -6.94 -20.68 1.11
CA TYR A 208 -6.79 -19.26 1.42
C TYR A 208 -5.35 -18.79 1.17
N PHE A 209 -4.35 -19.48 1.71
CA PHE A 209 -2.94 -19.10 1.51
C PHE A 209 -2.59 -19.10 0.02
N ARG A 210 -2.96 -20.15 -0.73
CA ARG A 210 -2.73 -20.21 -2.17
C ARG A 210 -3.32 -19.01 -2.90
N SER A 211 -4.55 -18.64 -2.56
CA SER A 211 -5.26 -17.54 -3.22
C SER A 211 -4.63 -16.16 -3.01
N ILE A 212 -3.79 -15.97 -1.98
CA ILE A 212 -3.20 -14.67 -1.65
C ILE A 212 -1.67 -14.61 -1.77
N SER A 213 -0.99 -15.76 -1.66
CA SER A 213 0.46 -15.84 -1.56
C SER A 213 1.08 -16.88 -2.51
N GLY A 214 0.26 -17.64 -3.24
CA GLY A 214 0.73 -18.74 -4.10
C GLY A 214 1.15 -19.98 -3.29
N GLU A 215 2.13 -20.72 -3.78
CA GLU A 215 2.53 -21.99 -3.16
C GLU A 215 3.42 -21.81 -1.91
N HIS A 216 3.16 -22.61 -0.88
CA HIS A 216 4.03 -22.70 0.30
C HIS A 216 5.12 -23.76 0.07
N PRO A 217 6.39 -23.52 0.50
CA PRO A 217 7.48 -24.49 0.34
C PRO A 217 7.29 -25.78 1.14
N ASP A 218 6.52 -25.73 2.24
CA ASP A 218 6.20 -26.87 3.10
C ASP A 218 4.75 -26.80 3.60
N TRP A 219 3.84 -27.52 2.96
CA TRP A 219 2.44 -27.47 3.34
C TRP A 219 2.12 -28.14 4.68
N ASP A 220 2.94 -29.10 5.12
CA ASP A 220 2.70 -29.81 6.38
C ASP A 220 3.05 -28.91 7.56
N GLU A 221 4.16 -28.17 7.48
CA GLU A 221 4.50 -27.12 8.45
C GLU A 221 3.39 -26.07 8.55
N TYR A 222 2.84 -25.64 7.41
CA TYR A 222 1.76 -24.65 7.38
C TYR A 222 0.50 -25.18 8.09
N ARG A 223 0.10 -26.43 7.83
CA ARG A 223 -1.07 -27.05 8.48
C ARG A 223 -0.87 -27.17 9.98
N GLU A 224 0.28 -27.66 10.42
CA GLU A 224 0.64 -27.74 11.83
C GLU A 224 0.58 -26.36 12.51
N ALA A 225 1.09 -25.33 11.83
CA ALA A 225 1.03 -23.96 12.31
C ALA A 225 -0.41 -23.45 12.45
N MET A 226 -1.30 -23.73 11.49
CA MET A 226 -2.71 -23.32 11.57
C MET A 226 -3.43 -23.98 12.76
N VAL A 227 -3.19 -25.27 12.97
CA VAL A 227 -3.74 -26.03 14.13
C VAL A 227 -3.21 -25.45 15.43
N LYS A 228 -1.88 -25.30 15.56
CA LYS A 228 -1.24 -24.76 16.76
C LYS A 228 -1.70 -23.35 17.10
N GLN A 229 -1.94 -22.53 16.09
CA GLN A 229 -2.41 -21.15 16.26
C GLN A 229 -3.91 -21.04 16.57
N GLY A 230 -4.68 -22.13 16.47
CA GLY A 230 -6.12 -22.09 16.74
C GLY A 230 -6.89 -21.22 15.74
N LYS A 231 -6.46 -21.20 14.47
CA LYS A 231 -7.07 -20.37 13.42
C LYS A 231 -8.47 -20.86 13.06
N CYS A 232 -9.27 -19.97 12.48
CA CYS A 232 -10.50 -20.32 11.79
C CYS A 232 -10.53 -19.66 10.41
N LEU A 233 -11.42 -20.14 9.54
CA LEU A 233 -11.71 -19.49 8.27
C LEU A 233 -13.08 -18.82 8.35
N ILE A 234 -13.17 -17.57 7.91
CA ILE A 234 -14.44 -16.94 7.56
C ILE A 234 -14.60 -17.07 6.05
N ARG A 235 -15.71 -17.66 5.62
CA ARG A 235 -16.05 -17.86 4.21
C ARG A 235 -17.34 -17.13 3.89
N ILE A 236 -17.34 -16.34 2.82
CA ILE A 236 -18.51 -15.57 2.39
C ILE A 236 -18.89 -16.01 0.98
N THR A 237 -20.12 -16.47 0.83
CA THR A 237 -20.70 -16.81 -0.47
C THR A 237 -21.34 -15.55 -1.06
N PRO A 238 -20.83 -14.99 -2.17
CA PRO A 238 -21.42 -13.80 -2.80
C PRO A 238 -22.87 -14.04 -3.23
N GLU A 239 -23.78 -13.14 -2.86
CA GLU A 239 -25.19 -13.19 -3.26
C GLU A 239 -25.59 -11.99 -4.13
N ARG A 240 -25.01 -10.82 -3.84
CA ARG A 240 -25.18 -9.60 -4.63
C ARG A 240 -23.96 -8.69 -4.51
N TRP A 241 -23.78 -7.78 -5.45
CA TRP A 241 -22.71 -6.79 -5.41
C TRP A 241 -23.15 -5.46 -6.02
N GLY A 242 -22.48 -4.40 -5.59
CA GLY A 242 -22.55 -3.09 -6.23
C GLY A 242 -21.77 -3.06 -7.55
N PRO A 243 -21.79 -1.93 -8.27
CA PRO A 243 -20.90 -1.73 -9.41
C PRO A 243 -19.43 -1.75 -8.96
N VAL A 244 -18.53 -2.07 -9.89
CA VAL A 244 -17.12 -1.69 -9.77
C VAL A 244 -17.06 -0.19 -9.94
N ALA A 245 -16.80 0.51 -8.83
CA ALA A 245 -16.87 1.95 -8.73
C ALA A 245 -15.48 2.58 -8.73
N THR A 246 -15.36 3.80 -9.28
CA THR A 246 -14.17 4.65 -9.13
C THR A 246 -14.55 6.02 -8.58
N GLY A 247 -13.63 6.64 -7.84
CA GLY A 247 -13.81 7.98 -7.30
C GLY A 247 -13.53 9.01 -8.38
N GLY A 248 -14.22 10.15 -8.34
CA GLY A 248 -14.05 11.17 -9.36
C GLY A 248 -15.21 12.14 -9.45
N PHE A 249 -15.19 12.97 -10.49
CA PHE A 249 -16.29 13.89 -10.76
C PHE A 249 -17.50 13.12 -11.30
N PRO A 250 -18.73 13.47 -10.89
CA PRO A 250 -19.92 13.06 -11.64
C PRO A 250 -19.76 13.48 -13.10
N ALA A 251 -20.15 12.61 -14.05
CA ALA A 251 -20.00 12.91 -15.49
C ALA A 251 -20.57 14.28 -15.89
N ARG A 252 -21.68 14.71 -15.27
CA ARG A 252 -22.31 16.02 -15.50
C ARG A 252 -21.49 17.25 -15.08
N LEU A 253 -20.38 17.06 -14.36
CA LEU A 253 -19.47 18.11 -13.88
C LEU A 253 -18.09 18.02 -14.55
N ALA A 254 -17.93 17.14 -15.54
CA ALA A 254 -16.65 16.91 -16.22
C ALA A 254 -16.36 17.94 -17.32
N ASP A 255 -17.37 18.71 -17.77
CA ASP A 255 -17.27 19.79 -18.77
C ASP A 255 -16.91 21.15 -18.15
#